data_AF-A0A1E5GHN0-F1
#
_entry.id   AF-A0A1E5GHN0-F1
#
_cell.length_a   1.000
_cell.length_b   1.000
_cell.length_c   1.000
_cell.angle_alpha   90.00
_cell.angle_beta   90.00
_cell.angle_gamma   90.00
#
_symmetry.space_group_name_H-M   'P 1'
#
loop_
_entity.id
_entity.type
_entity.pdbx_description
1 polymer ?
#
loop_
_entity_poly.entity_id
_entity_poly.type
_entity_poly.pdbx_seq_one_letter_code
_entity_poly.pdbx_strand_id
1 'polypeptide(L)' 'MSYPDEVVRVIAKHQGESPIIYELYEGMTDEERLGYILVEEGLIMVPEHLRSYIDYEAIGRDHAINTSGEFVGEYFVEFL' A
#
# COMPACT_ATOMS: atom_id res chain seq x y z
N MET A 1 13.88 5.29 11.28
CA MET A 1 13.35 5.83 10.03
C MET A 1 12.37 6.93 10.41
N SER A 2 12.43 8.11 9.82
CA SER A 2 11.49 9.21 10.10
C SER A 2 10.51 9.29 8.94
N TYR A 3 9.21 9.23 9.23
CA TYR A 3 8.18 9.42 8.21
C TYR A 3 7.92 10.91 7.95
N PRO A 4 7.42 11.27 6.76
CA PRO A 4 6.96 12.64 6.49
C PRO A 4 5.84 13.07 7.43
N ASP A 5 5.71 14.39 7.65
CA ASP A 5 4.73 14.96 8.57
C ASP A 5 3.28 14.57 8.19
N GLU A 6 2.93 14.44 6.91
CA GLU A 6 1.60 13.95 6.51
C GLU A 6 1.30 12.54 7.01
N VAL A 7 2.24 11.62 6.90
CA VAL A 7 2.08 10.24 7.36
C VAL A 7 1.90 10.23 8.88
N VAL A 8 2.75 10.96 9.60
CA VAL A 8 2.64 11.08 11.07
C VAL A 8 1.29 11.67 11.49
N ARG A 9 0.77 12.66 10.76
CA ARG A 9 -0.57 13.24 11.02
C ARG A 9 -1.68 12.21 10.85
N VAL A 10 -1.62 11.35 9.82
CA VAL A 10 -2.63 10.29 9.59
C VAL A 10 -2.57 9.25 10.72
N ILE A 11 -1.38 8.83 11.12
CA ILE A 11 -1.19 7.91 12.25
C ILE A 11 -1.75 8.50 13.54
N ALA A 12 -1.47 9.78 13.82
CA ALA A 12 -1.93 10.45 15.04
C ALA A 12 -3.46 10.53 15.15
N LYS A 13 -4.20 10.52 14.03
CA LYS A 13 -5.68 10.51 14.04
C LYS A 13 -6.26 9.21 14.59
N HIS A 14 -5.54 8.09 14.49
CA HIS A 14 -6.04 6.74 14.83
C HIS A 14 -5.72 6.31 16.28
N GLN A 15 -5.52 7.28 17.19
CA GLN A 15 -5.56 7.14 18.67
C GLN A 15 -4.89 5.89 19.29
N GLY A 16 -3.74 5.44 18.76
CA GLY A 16 -2.96 4.34 19.34
C GLY A 16 -3.10 3.00 18.62
N GLU A 17 -3.86 2.93 17.53
CA GLU A 17 -3.77 1.83 16.58
C GLU A 17 -2.38 1.80 15.93
N SER A 18 -1.82 0.60 15.77
CA SER A 18 -0.54 0.43 15.10
C SER A 18 -0.78 0.34 13.59
N PRO A 19 -0.21 1.25 12.79
CA PRO A 19 -0.37 1.20 11.34
C PRO A 19 0.54 0.14 10.71
N ILE A 20 0.13 -0.39 9.57
CA ILE A 20 1.00 -1.01 8.57
C ILE A 20 1.27 0.06 7.51
N ILE A 21 2.54 0.27 7.17
CA ILE A 21 2.95 1.34 6.25
C ILE A 21 3.69 0.72 5.08
N TYR A 22 3.21 0.98 3.87
CA TYR A 22 3.82 0.56 2.63
C TYR A 22 4.44 1.77 1.93
N GLU A 23 5.70 1.67 1.51
CA GLU A 23 6.41 2.72 0.76
C GLU A 23 6.25 2.48 -0.74
N LEU A 24 5.50 3.36 -1.41
CA LEU A 24 5.06 3.24 -2.80
C LEU A 24 6.10 3.82 -3.77
N TYR A 25 6.68 2.97 -4.62
CA TYR A 25 7.64 3.41 -5.65
C TYR A 25 7.04 4.37 -6.68
N GLU A 26 7.81 5.36 -7.15
CA GLU A 26 7.34 6.30 -8.17
C GLU A 26 7.11 5.64 -9.55
N GLY A 27 6.28 6.28 -10.39
CA GLY A 27 6.19 5.98 -11.82
C GLY A 27 4.91 5.26 -12.28
N MET A 28 4.01 4.92 -11.36
CA MET A 28 2.73 4.23 -11.59
C MET A 28 1.56 4.94 -10.90
N THR A 29 0.32 4.47 -11.04
CA THR A 29 -0.81 4.95 -10.20
C THR A 29 -0.66 4.46 -8.76
N ASP A 30 -1.30 5.11 -7.80
CA ASP A 30 -1.15 4.75 -6.38
C ASP A 30 -1.62 3.30 -6.10
N GLU A 31 -2.73 2.90 -6.72
CA GLU A 31 -3.25 1.54 -6.64
C GLU A 31 -2.32 0.51 -7.30
N GLU A 32 -1.73 0.83 -8.46
CA GLU A 32 -0.77 -0.06 -9.11
C GLU A 32 0.49 -0.27 -8.25
N ARG A 33 1.01 0.80 -7.63
CA ARG A 33 2.15 0.72 -6.70
C ARG A 33 1.84 -0.17 -5.51
N LEU A 34 0.67 0.02 -4.90
CA LEU A 34 0.23 -0.80 -3.77
C LEU A 34 0.12 -2.27 -4.18
N GLY A 35 -0.51 -2.56 -5.32
CA GLY A 35 -0.62 -3.92 -5.81
C GLY A 35 0.73 -4.58 -6.08
N TYR A 36 1.69 -3.82 -6.63
CA TYR A 36 3.04 -4.31 -6.85
C TYR A 36 3.72 -4.71 -5.54
N ILE A 37 3.67 -3.86 -4.52
CA ILE A 37 4.26 -4.12 -3.20
C ILE A 37 3.61 -5.32 -2.52
N LEU A 38 2.28 -5.45 -2.57
CA LEU A 38 1.57 -6.59 -2.00
C LEU A 38 2.06 -7.92 -2.61
N VAL A 39 2.39 -7.94 -3.91
CA VAL A 39 2.92 -9.12 -4.58
C VAL A 39 4.42 -9.31 -4.33
N GLU A 40 5.19 -8.22 -4.30
CA GLU A 40 6.63 -8.24 -4.05
C GLU A 40 6.97 -8.73 -2.64
N GLU A 41 6.28 -8.20 -1.63
CA GLU A 41 6.40 -8.59 -0.21
C GLU A 41 5.77 -9.97 0.08
N GLY A 42 5.15 -10.61 -0.92
CA GLY A 42 4.56 -11.95 -0.79
C GLY A 42 3.27 -11.99 0.02
N LEU A 43 2.62 -10.83 0.25
CA LEU A 43 1.30 -10.74 0.86
C LEU A 43 0.22 -11.31 -0.09
N ILE A 44 0.46 -11.19 -1.40
CA ILE A 44 -0.31 -11.84 -2.46
C ILE A 44 0.61 -12.71 -3.31
N MET A 45 0.34 -14.01 -3.34
CA MET A 45 1.18 -14.98 -4.04
C MET A 45 0.82 -15.06 -5.53
N VAL A 46 1.66 -14.49 -6.38
CA VAL A 46 1.56 -14.60 -7.84
C VAL A 46 2.71 -15.45 -8.40
N PRO A 47 2.43 -16.52 -9.17
CA PRO A 47 3.46 -17.29 -9.85
C PRO A 47 4.35 -16.41 -10.75
N GLU A 48 5.67 -16.59 -10.68
CA GLU A 48 6.64 -15.72 -11.36
C GLU A 48 6.37 -15.55 -12.87
N HIS A 49 6.08 -16.65 -13.56
CA HIS A 49 5.77 -16.64 -14.99
C HIS A 49 4.45 -15.92 -15.37
N LEU A 50 3.62 -15.58 -14.38
CA LEU A 50 2.38 -14.82 -14.57
C LEU A 50 2.52 -13.35 -14.17
N ARG A 51 3.60 -12.96 -13.48
CA ARG A 51 3.76 -11.60 -12.92
C ARG A 51 3.64 -10.49 -13.95
N SER A 52 4.10 -10.70 -15.18
CA SER A 52 3.99 -9.68 -16.25
C SER A 52 2.60 -9.58 -16.89
N TYR A 53 1.67 -10.46 -16.49
CA TYR A 53 0.29 -10.50 -17.01
C TYR A 53 -0.75 -10.11 -15.96
N ILE A 54 -0.31 -9.81 -14.73
CA ILE A 54 -1.19 -9.39 -13.64
C ILE A 54 -1.47 -7.91 -13.74
N ASP A 55 -2.74 -7.56 -13.52
CA ASP A 55 -3.19 -6.19 -13.30
C ASP A 55 -2.95 -5.83 -11.82
N TYR A 56 -1.82 -5.18 -11.55
CA TYR A 56 -1.46 -4.76 -10.20
C TYR A 56 -2.37 -3.63 -9.69
N GLU A 57 -2.88 -2.77 -10.58
CA GLU A 57 -3.81 -1.70 -10.22
C GLU A 57 -5.10 -2.28 -9.64
N ALA A 58 -5.65 -3.33 -10.26
CA ALA A 58 -6.82 -4.03 -9.74
C ALA A 58 -6.57 -4.62 -8.34
N ILE A 59 -5.40 -5.22 -8.12
CA ILE A 59 -5.03 -5.77 -6.81
C ILE A 59 -4.97 -4.68 -5.73
N GLY A 60 -4.20 -3.61 -5.97
CA GLY A 60 -4.04 -2.55 -4.97
C GLY A 60 -5.34 -1.79 -4.73
N ARG A 61 -6.15 -1.57 -5.76
CA ARG A 61 -7.49 -0.98 -5.61
C ARG A 61 -8.39 -1.86 -4.75
N ASP A 62 -8.41 -3.17 -4.98
CA ASP A 62 -9.22 -4.09 -4.17
C ASP A 62 -8.73 -4.10 -2.72
N HIS A 63 -7.41 -4.05 -2.48
CA HIS A 63 -6.86 -3.95 -1.12
C HIS A 63 -7.27 -2.64 -0.44
N ALA A 64 -7.13 -1.51 -1.12
CA ALA A 64 -7.48 -0.20 -0.59
C ALA A 64 -8.99 -0.06 -0.28
N ILE A 65 -9.87 -0.68 -1.08
CA ILE A 65 -11.32 -0.68 -0.84
C ILE A 65 -11.68 -1.55 0.38
N ASN A 66 -10.99 -2.67 0.57
CA ASN A 66 -11.34 -3.66 1.59
C ASN A 66 -10.60 -3.47 2.93
N THR A 67 -9.67 -2.52 3.01
CA THR A 67 -8.92 -2.19 4.23
C THR A 67 -9.22 -0.77 4.70
N SER A 68 -8.95 -0.50 5.98
CA SER A 68 -9.03 0.86 6.52
C SER A 68 -7.70 1.57 6.30
N GLY A 69 -7.40 1.89 5.03
CA GLY A 69 -6.14 2.54 4.66
C GLY A 69 -6.30 3.85 3.89
N GLU A 70 -5.26 4.68 3.93
CA GLU A 70 -5.20 5.99 3.26
C GLU A 70 -3.90 6.12 2.45
N PHE A 71 -4.00 6.65 1.22
CA PHE A 71 -2.85 7.04 0.42
C PHE A 71 -2.34 8.41 0.87
N VAL A 72 -1.05 8.50 1.17
CA VAL A 72 -0.40 9.66 1.79
C VAL A 72 0.95 9.90 1.12
N GLY A 73 0.93 10.60 -0.01
CA GLY A 73 2.14 10.85 -0.81
C GLY A 73 2.70 9.54 -1.36
N GLU A 74 3.94 9.22 -1.03
CA GLU A 74 4.60 7.96 -1.42
C GLU A 74 4.29 6.80 -0.46
N TYR A 75 3.22 6.86 0.30
CA TYR A 75 2.89 5.84 1.31
C TYR A 75 1.43 5.41 1.23
N PHE A 76 1.18 4.14 1.54
CA PHE A 76 -0.15 3.66 1.93
C PHE A 76 -0.11 3.31 3.41
N VAL A 77 -1.02 3.88 4.21
CA VAL A 77 -1.09 3.67 5.66
C VAL A 77 -2.37 2.93 5.97
N GLU A 78 -2.25 1.68 6.42
CA GLU A 78 -3.33 0.77 6.74
C GLU A 78 -3.48 0.62 8.27
N PHE A 79 -4.71 0.60 8.76
CA PHE A 79 -5.06 0.33 10.16
C PHE A 79 -5.89 -0.95 10.27
N LEU A 80 -5.68 -1.73 11.35
CA LEU A 80 -6.34 -3.02 11.63
C LEU A 80 -7.40 -2.93 12.73
#